data_AF-A0A1X1N344-F1
#
_entry.id   AF-A0A1X1N344-F1
#
_cell.length_a   1.000
_cell.length_b   1.000
_cell.length_c   1.000
_cell.angle_alpha   90.00
_cell.angle_beta   90.00
_cell.angle_gamma   90.00
#
_symmetry.space_group_name_H-M   'P 1'
#
loop_
_entity.id
_entity.type
_entity.pdbx_description
1 polymer ?
#
loop_
_entity_poly.entity_id
_entity_poly.type
_entity_poly.pdbx_seq_one_letter_code
_entity_poly.pdbx_strand_id
1 'polypeptide(L)' 'MTARQTTMSAPVHLTIPPSPPVPAPGCRVCAALDKQRAEARDRGDFSAVTDANVELASHPESGSHSHKRRK' A
#
# COMPACT_ATOMS: atom_id res chain seq x y z
N MET A 1 -33.57 -9.69 41.29
CA MET A 1 -33.62 -8.98 40.00
C MET A 1 -32.39 -9.40 39.21
N THR A 2 -32.54 -10.17 38.13
CA THR A 2 -31.41 -10.60 37.30
C THR A 2 -31.16 -9.56 36.21
N ALA A 3 -29.92 -9.06 36.12
CA ALA A 3 -29.54 -8.02 35.18
C ALA A 3 -29.44 -8.57 33.75
N ARG A 4 -29.86 -7.77 32.77
CA ARG A 4 -29.85 -8.06 31.33
C ARG A 4 -28.40 -8.18 30.84
N GLN A 5 -28.02 -9.33 30.30
CA GLN A 5 -26.71 -9.56 29.71
C GLN A 5 -26.66 -8.97 28.29
N THR A 6 -25.67 -8.12 28.01
CA THR A 6 -25.38 -7.59 26.68
C THR A 6 -24.09 -8.19 26.15
N THR A 7 -24.12 -8.75 24.94
CA THR A 7 -23.07 -9.51 24.25
C THR A 7 -21.88 -8.66 23.76
N MET A 8 -21.55 -7.54 24.41
CA MET A 8 -20.42 -6.72 23.96
C MET A 8 -19.11 -7.41 24.38
N SER A 9 -18.48 -8.07 23.41
CA SER A 9 -17.15 -8.67 23.58
C SER A 9 -16.11 -7.58 23.87
N ALA A 10 -15.00 -7.97 24.51
CA ALA A 10 -13.92 -7.04 24.82
C ALA A 10 -13.36 -6.36 23.55
N PRO A 11 -12.82 -5.13 23.66
CA PRO A 11 -12.25 -4.42 22.52
C PRO A 11 -11.15 -5.23 21.84
N VAL A 12 -11.20 -5.31 20.51
CA VAL A 12 -10.10 -5.89 19.72
C VAL A 12 -8.92 -4.91 19.68
N HIS A 13 -7.72 -5.42 19.92
CA HIS A 13 -6.50 -4.61 19.81
C HIS A 13 -5.93 -4.71 18.40
N LEU A 14 -5.88 -3.59 17.69
CA LEU A 14 -5.32 -3.49 16.34
C LEU A 14 -3.93 -2.85 16.41
N THR A 15 -2.99 -3.42 15.66
CA THR A 15 -1.65 -2.84 15.49
C THR A 15 -1.68 -1.67 14.50
N ILE A 16 -0.76 -0.72 14.67
CA ILE A 16 -0.60 0.40 13.75
C ILE A 16 -0.15 -0.13 12.38
N PRO A 17 -0.77 0.31 11.26
CA PRO A 17 -0.33 -0.07 9.93
C PRO A 17 1.12 0.35 9.67
N PRO A 18 1.89 -0.46 8.92
CA PRO A 18 3.25 -0.08 8.54
C PRO A 18 3.25 1.16 7.65
N SER A 19 4.39 1.88 7.65
CA SER A 19 4.60 3.03 6.76
C SER A 19 4.47 2.62 5.28
N PRO A 20 4.03 3.55 4.41
CA PRO A 20 3.97 3.30 2.98
C PRO A 20 5.34 2.89 2.41
N PRO A 21 5.35 2.07 1.34
CA PRO A 21 6.59 1.63 0.72
C PRO A 21 7.37 2.80 0.11
N VAL A 22 8.69 2.69 0.20
CA VAL A 22 9.66 3.68 -0.27
C VAL A 22 10.20 3.24 -1.63
N PRO A 23 10.33 4.15 -2.61
CA PRO A 23 10.91 3.80 -3.90
C PRO A 23 12.39 3.41 -3.78
N ALA A 24 12.78 2.33 -4.48
CA ALA A 24 14.18 1.89 -4.51
C ALA A 24 15.07 2.92 -5.24
N PRO A 25 16.24 3.29 -4.66
CA PRO A 25 17.13 4.27 -5.27
C PRO A 25 17.68 3.77 -6.60
N GLY A 26 17.61 4.61 -7.63
CA GLY A 26 18.10 4.29 -8.98
C GLY A 26 17.13 3.46 -9.85
N CYS A 27 16.01 3.00 -9.31
CA CYS A 27 14.97 2.35 -10.11
C CYS A 27 14.02 3.38 -10.73
N ARG A 28 14.02 3.46 -12.07
CA ARG A 28 13.12 4.35 -12.82
C ARG A 28 11.64 3.98 -12.66
N VAL A 29 11.34 2.70 -12.47
CA VAL A 29 9.97 2.22 -12.28
C VAL A 29 9.45 2.65 -10.91
N CYS A 30 10.23 2.46 -9.85
CA CYS A 30 9.86 2.93 -8.51
C CYS A 30 9.67 4.46 -8.48
N ALA A 31 10.54 5.23 -9.14
CA ALA A 31 10.39 6.68 -9.23
C ALA A 31 9.11 7.09 -9.99
N ALA A 32 8.76 6.37 -11.07
CA ALA A 32 7.53 6.60 -11.81
C ALA A 32 6.28 6.27 -10.98
N LEU A 33 6.29 5.16 -10.23
CA LEU A 33 5.20 4.79 -9.32
C LEU A 33 5.03 5.80 -8.19
N ASP A 34 6.12 6.33 -7.64
CA ASP A 34 6.04 7.37 -6.61
C ASP A 34 5.41 8.68 -7.13
N LYS A 35 5.76 9.08 -8.37
CA LYS A 35 5.12 10.21 -9.05
C LYS A 35 3.62 9.97 -9.29
N GLN A 36 3.25 8.80 -9.81
CA GLN A 36 1.85 8.42 -10.02
C GLN A 36 1.07 8.43 -8.71
N ARG A 37 1.69 7.95 -7.62
CA ARG A 37 1.12 7.98 -6.27
C ARG A 37 0.86 9.40 -5.78
N ALA A 38 1.79 10.32 -6.01
CA ALA A 38 1.62 11.73 -5.65
C ALA A 38 0.47 12.37 -6.45
N GLU A 39 0.46 12.20 -7.77
CA GLU A 39 -0.60 12.74 -8.63
C GLU A 39 -1.98 12.15 -8.29
N ALA A 40 -2.06 10.87 -7.95
CA ALA A 40 -3.30 10.24 -7.50
C ALA A 40 -3.79 10.82 -6.17
N ARG A 41 -2.90 11.11 -5.22
CA ARG A 41 -3.26 11.82 -3.97
C ARG A 41 -3.81 13.21 -4.25
N ASP A 42 -3.17 13.96 -5.14
CA ASP A 42 -3.60 15.32 -5.49
C ASP A 42 -5.00 15.33 -6.11
N ARG A 43 -5.34 14.28 -6.88
CA ARG A 43 -6.68 14.09 -7.46
C ARG A 43 -7.71 13.52 -6.47
N GLY A 44 -7.30 13.10 -5.27
CA GLY A 44 -8.16 12.40 -4.30
C GLY A 44 -8.49 10.96 -4.69
N ASP A 45 -7.76 10.37 -5.64
CA ASP A 45 -7.95 8.99 -6.08
C ASP A 45 -7.14 8.03 -5.20
N PHE A 46 -7.69 7.73 -4.02
CA PHE A 46 -7.02 6.84 -3.06
C PHE A 46 -6.96 5.37 -3.50
N SER A 47 -7.78 4.96 -4.49
CA SER A 47 -7.66 3.64 -5.09
C SER A 47 -6.33 3.54 -5.84
N ALA A 48 -6.06 4.48 -6.74
CA ALA A 48 -4.81 4.53 -7.49
C ALA A 48 -3.58 4.73 -6.58
N VAL A 49 -3.72 5.45 -5.46
CA VAL A 49 -2.65 5.56 -4.44
C VAL A 49 -2.33 4.20 -3.83
N THR A 50 -3.35 3.41 -3.53
CA THR A 50 -3.19 2.08 -2.95
C THR A 50 -2.57 1.13 -3.95
N ASP A 51 -3.01 1.15 -5.20
CA ASP A 51 -2.42 0.35 -6.28
C ASP A 51 -0.94 0.67 -6.46
N ALA A 52 -0.57 1.95 -6.49
CA ALA A 52 0.83 2.36 -6.59
C ALA A 52 1.68 1.92 -5.37
N ASN A 53 1.10 1.88 -4.17
CA ASN A 53 1.78 1.33 -3.00
C ASN A 53 1.99 -0.18 -3.12
N VAL A 54 0.97 -0.93 -3.57
CA VAL A 54 1.09 -2.38 -3.75
C VAL A 54 2.17 -2.71 -4.79
N GLU A 55 2.21 -1.98 -5.90
CA GLU A 55 3.23 -2.15 -6.94
C GLU A 55 4.64 -1.76 -6.44
N LEU A 56 4.76 -0.70 -5.64
CA LEU A 56 6.04 -0.35 -5.01
C LEU A 56 6.53 -1.42 -4.03
N ALA A 57 5.63 -2.04 -3.27
CA ALA A 57 5.96 -3.10 -2.33
C ALA A 57 6.29 -4.44 -3.01
N SER A 58 5.66 -4.73 -4.15
CA SER A 58 5.91 -5.95 -4.92
C SER A 58 7.19 -5.88 -5.75
N HIS A 59 7.66 -4.67 -6.07
CA HIS A 59 8.81 -4.45 -6.91
C HIS A 59 10.12 -4.82 -6.19
N PRO A 60 10.93 -5.74 -6.73
CA PRO A 60 12.20 -6.11 -6.10
C PRO A 60 13.18 -4.94 -6.08
N GLU A 61 13.77 -4.67 -4.91
CA GLU A 61 14.69 -3.54 -4.69
C GLU A 61 15.92 -3.56 -5.64
N SER A 62 16.30 -4.75 -6.10
CA SER A 62 17.49 -4.99 -6.93
C SER A 62 17.28 -4.76 -8.44
N GLY A 63 16.13 -4.24 -8.87
CA GLY A 63 15.91 -3.87 -10.28
C GLY A 63 15.96 -5.04 -11.26
N SER A 64 15.83 -6.29 -10.80
CA SER A 64 15.77 -7.49 -11.65
C SER A 64 14.42 -7.62 -12.35
N HIS A 65 14.03 -6.60 -13.11
CA HIS A 65 12.90 -6.68 -14.01
C HIS A 65 13.26 -7.56 -15.20
N SER A 66 12.88 -8.84 -15.11
CA SER A 66 12.74 -9.68 -16.29
C SER A 66 11.62 -9.09 -17.15
N HIS A 67 11.98 -8.19 -18.07
CA HIS A 67 11.08 -7.72 -19.12
C HIS A 67 10.74 -8.91 -20.03
N LYS A 68 9.76 -9.74 -19.64
CA LYS A 68 9.05 -10.59 -20.60
C LYS A 68 8.29 -9.65 -21.53
N ARG A 69 8.97 -9.23 -22.60
CA ARG A 69 8.35 -8.62 -23.78
C ARG A 69 7.22 -9.54 -24.23
N ARG A 70 5.97 -9.15 -24.04
CA ARG A 70 4.84 -9.82 -24.70
C ARG A 70 4.98 -9.52 -26.20
N LYS A 71 5.07 -10.59 -26.99
CA LYS A 71 5.27 -10.61 -28.44
C LYS A 71 3.96 -10.28 -29.15
#